data_AF-A0A2K4ZBX4-F1
#
_entry.id   AF-A0A2K4ZBX4-F1
#
_cell.length_a   1.000
_cell.length_b   1.000
_cell.length_c   1.000
_cell.angle_alpha   90.00
_cell.angle_beta   90.00
_cell.angle_gamma   90.00
#
_symmetry.space_group_name_H-M   'P 1'
#
loop_
_entity.id
_entity.type
_entity.pdbx_description
1 polymer ?
#
loop_
_entity_poly.entity_id
_entity_poly.type
_entity_poly.pdbx_seq_one_letter_code
_entity_poly.pdbx_strand_id
1 'polypeptide(L)'
;MIDKSFAIPYIYFIMSVLEKCRILAAVRHLAKEIPLLKNTIISLQNITVSYDGEQVLGGFNLEIHDGEFVTLLGPSGCGKTTVLRTIAGFIKPDAGDVFFNDRNITGLPPHRREVNTIFQKYALFPHLNVYENIAFGMRLKGRSEKEIKQTVHEMLAMVNLTGYAHRGIGQLSGGQQQRVAIARALANEPKVLLLDEPLGALDLKLRKDMQAELKKIQQQTGITFVFVTHDQEEALSMSDTVVVMDGGVIQQIGSPTDIYNEPKNAFVADFIGESNILDGVMLEDYAVRFAGHTFSCLDGGFGRNTPVDVVIRPEDIKVVKPDATLIIGDVTAVTFKGVHYEIIVDVAGFKWMIQSTECRQVGDHIGLALTPDDIHVMEKSEYSGVFGDYSTFSDEMEEDMNASEEAKASDEEDELTEAQAEREEKDDEI
;
A
#
# COMPACT_ATOMS: atom_id res chain seq x y z
N MET A 1 19.04 29.86 -17.68
CA MET A 1 19.50 30.52 -16.43
C MET A 1 18.73 31.80 -16.24
N ILE A 2 17.65 31.76 -15.46
CA ILE A 2 16.97 32.96 -14.98
C ILE A 2 17.40 33.10 -13.51
N ASP A 3 18.00 34.23 -13.19
CA ASP A 3 18.63 34.52 -11.91
C ASP A 3 17.56 34.63 -10.80
N LYS A 4 17.56 33.66 -9.86
CA LYS A 4 16.54 33.51 -8.80
C LYS A 4 16.55 34.69 -7.81
N SER A 5 17.57 35.53 -7.81
CA SER A 5 17.72 36.68 -6.89
C SER A 5 16.88 37.91 -7.26
N PHE A 6 16.30 37.96 -8.48
CA PHE A 6 15.50 39.12 -8.94
C PHE A 6 13.98 38.93 -8.83
N ALA A 7 13.47 37.72 -8.60
CA ALA A 7 12.04 37.44 -8.61
C ALA A 7 11.31 37.81 -7.30
N ILE A 8 12.00 37.68 -6.15
CA ILE A 8 11.40 37.86 -4.82
C ILE A 8 10.96 39.32 -4.56
N PRO A 9 11.75 40.37 -4.91
CA PRO A 9 11.31 41.76 -4.74
C PRO A 9 10.14 42.12 -5.66
N TYR A 10 10.07 41.51 -6.86
CA TYR A 10 9.02 41.77 -7.85
C TYR A 10 7.67 41.19 -7.42
N ILE A 11 7.67 40.02 -6.78
CA ILE A 11 6.47 39.40 -6.20
C ILE A 11 5.92 40.23 -5.03
N TYR A 12 6.79 40.70 -4.13
CA TYR A 12 6.37 41.59 -3.03
C TYR A 12 5.84 42.94 -3.54
N PHE A 13 6.43 43.49 -4.61
CA PHE A 13 5.94 44.72 -5.25
C PHE A 13 4.56 44.51 -5.91
N ILE A 14 4.37 43.39 -6.62
CA ILE A 14 3.08 43.03 -7.22
C ILE A 14 2.02 42.79 -6.13
N MET A 15 2.35 42.10 -5.04
CA MET A 15 1.43 41.89 -3.92
C MET A 15 1.04 43.21 -3.23
N SER A 16 1.99 44.13 -3.02
CA SER A 16 1.72 45.46 -2.44
C SER A 16 0.83 46.34 -3.33
N VAL A 17 0.99 46.25 -4.65
CA VAL A 17 0.16 46.97 -5.62
C VAL A 17 -1.25 46.36 -5.68
N LEU A 18 -1.36 45.03 -5.60
CA LEU A 18 -2.64 44.30 -5.63
C LEU A 18 -3.46 44.43 -4.34
N GLU A 19 -2.84 44.77 -3.21
CA GLU A 19 -3.54 45.08 -1.94
C GLU A 19 -4.25 46.44 -1.98
N LYS A 20 -3.73 47.38 -2.78
CA LYS A 20 -4.31 48.74 -2.96
C LYS A 20 -5.41 48.80 -4.01
N CYS A 21 -5.38 47.93 -5.01
CA CYS A 21 -6.47 47.77 -5.96
C CYS A 21 -7.47 46.76 -5.40
N ARG A 22 -8.78 47.02 -5.44
CA ARG A 22 -9.86 46.10 -4.99
C ARG A 22 -9.97 44.82 -5.86
N ILE A 23 -8.85 44.16 -6.18
CA ILE A 23 -8.70 42.97 -7.02
C ILE A 23 -8.49 41.72 -6.12
N LEU A 24 -8.77 41.84 -4.81
CA LEU A 24 -8.59 40.73 -3.85
C LEU A 24 -9.39 39.47 -4.23
N ALA A 25 -10.55 39.63 -4.89
CA ALA A 25 -11.39 38.52 -5.32
C ALA A 25 -10.81 37.77 -6.54
N ALA A 26 -10.21 38.47 -7.50
CA ALA A 26 -9.62 37.85 -8.69
C ALA A 26 -8.24 37.22 -8.37
N VAL A 27 -7.46 37.83 -7.49
CA VAL A 27 -6.17 37.24 -7.03
C VAL A 27 -6.41 35.98 -6.20
N ARG A 28 -7.47 35.91 -5.37
CA ARG A 28 -7.85 34.67 -4.67
C ARG A 28 -8.29 33.56 -5.62
N HIS A 29 -8.86 33.90 -6.77
CA HIS A 29 -9.26 32.93 -7.78
C HIS A 29 -8.03 32.42 -8.57
N LEU A 30 -7.10 33.31 -8.93
CA LEU A 30 -5.83 32.94 -9.56
C LEU A 30 -4.88 32.19 -8.61
N ALA A 31 -4.89 32.49 -7.31
CA ALA A 31 -4.08 31.78 -6.32
C ALA A 31 -4.56 30.33 -6.06
N LYS A 32 -5.80 29.98 -6.45
CA LYS A 32 -6.27 28.58 -6.47
C LYS A 32 -5.73 27.79 -7.67
N GLU A 33 -5.25 28.46 -8.71
CA GLU A 33 -4.79 27.85 -9.97
C GLU A 33 -3.26 27.83 -10.11
N ILE A 34 -2.53 28.47 -9.18
CA ILE A 34 -1.09 28.24 -9.05
C ILE A 34 -0.94 26.99 -8.19
N PRO A 35 -0.35 25.88 -8.69
CA PRO A 35 0.07 24.82 -7.79
C PRO A 35 1.03 25.49 -6.81
N LEU A 36 0.61 25.61 -5.55
CA LEU A 36 1.53 25.88 -4.45
C LEU A 36 2.63 24.85 -4.64
N LEU A 37 3.81 25.30 -5.09
CA LEU A 37 5.00 24.46 -5.22
C LEU A 37 5.18 23.83 -3.84
N LYS A 38 4.72 22.57 -3.72
CA LYS A 38 4.84 21.83 -2.48
C LYS A 38 6.33 21.78 -2.19
N ASN A 39 6.72 22.29 -1.03
CA ASN A 39 8.12 22.38 -0.68
C ASN A 39 8.65 20.96 -0.45
N THR A 40 9.67 20.55 -1.20
CA THR A 40 10.28 19.22 -1.06
C THR A 40 11.07 19.16 0.24
N ILE A 41 10.62 18.35 1.20
CA ILE A 41 11.29 18.22 2.49
C ILE A 41 12.41 17.19 2.44
N ILE A 42 12.22 16.07 1.71
CA ILE A 42 13.23 15.04 1.48
C ILE A 42 13.35 14.81 -0.02
N SER A 43 14.59 14.74 -0.51
CA SER A 43 14.89 14.32 -1.88
C SER A 43 16.01 13.29 -1.85
N LEU A 44 15.75 12.14 -2.45
CA LEU A 44 16.72 11.07 -2.71
C LEU A 44 17.10 11.15 -4.18
N GLN A 45 18.39 11.32 -4.46
CA GLN A 45 18.90 11.50 -5.82
C GLN A 45 19.90 10.40 -6.17
N ASN A 46 19.55 9.54 -7.12
CA ASN A 46 20.36 8.43 -7.63
C ASN A 46 20.95 7.53 -6.53
N ILE A 47 20.15 7.24 -5.50
CA ILE A 47 20.59 6.45 -4.35
C ILE A 47 20.91 5.02 -4.78
N THR A 48 22.13 4.59 -4.47
CA THR A 48 22.58 3.22 -4.67
C THR A 48 22.99 2.63 -3.33
N VAL A 49 22.50 1.43 -3.03
CA VAL A 49 22.82 0.71 -1.79
C VAL A 49 22.99 -0.76 -2.10
N SER A 50 24.11 -1.33 -1.67
CA SER A 50 24.44 -2.74 -1.76
C SER A 50 24.77 -3.35 -0.39
N TYR A 51 24.45 -4.62 -0.20
CA TYR A 51 24.86 -5.42 0.96
C TYR A 51 25.70 -6.60 0.48
N ASP A 52 26.90 -6.76 1.02
CA ASP A 52 27.80 -7.86 0.68
C ASP A 52 28.02 -8.08 -0.85
N GLY A 53 27.94 -6.99 -1.62
CA GLY A 53 28.10 -7.00 -3.08
C GLY A 53 26.80 -7.16 -3.88
N GLU A 54 25.68 -7.48 -3.22
CA GLU A 54 24.36 -7.55 -3.84
C GLU A 54 23.67 -6.18 -3.79
N GLN A 55 23.26 -5.67 -4.95
CA GLN A 55 22.63 -4.36 -5.07
C GLN A 55 21.15 -4.43 -4.72
N VAL A 56 20.74 -3.68 -3.69
CA VAL A 56 19.34 -3.61 -3.23
C VAL A 56 18.63 -2.37 -3.77
N LEU A 57 19.34 -1.27 -3.96
CA LEU A 57 18.81 -0.06 -4.61
C LEU A 57 19.76 0.37 -5.72
N GLY A 58 19.23 0.68 -6.90
CA GLY A 58 20.02 1.11 -8.05
C GLY A 58 19.52 2.39 -8.68
N GLY A 59 20.13 3.52 -8.32
CA GLY A 59 19.72 4.82 -8.85
C GLY A 59 18.32 5.25 -8.38
N PHE A 60 17.96 4.95 -7.13
CA PHE A 60 16.65 5.25 -6.57
C PHE A 60 16.45 6.77 -6.42
N ASN A 61 15.35 7.29 -6.97
CA ASN A 61 15.00 8.70 -6.94
C ASN A 61 13.61 8.88 -6.32
N LEU A 62 13.48 9.74 -5.32
CA LEU A 62 12.20 10.01 -4.65
C LEU A 62 12.18 11.41 -4.08
N GLU A 63 11.07 12.12 -4.29
CA GLU A 63 10.80 13.40 -3.66
C GLU A 63 9.59 13.26 -2.73
N ILE A 64 9.72 13.82 -1.52
CA ILE A 64 8.67 13.83 -0.50
C ILE A 64 8.42 15.27 -0.13
N HIS A 65 7.14 15.65 -0.09
CA HIS A 65 6.73 17.01 0.20
C HIS A 65 6.45 17.24 1.68
N ASP A 66 6.60 18.48 2.12
CA ASP A 66 6.30 18.88 3.49
C ASP A 66 4.83 18.63 3.84
N GLY A 67 4.60 17.99 4.98
CA GLY A 67 3.28 17.64 5.50
C GLY A 67 2.59 16.48 4.78
N GLU A 68 3.28 15.76 3.90
CA GLU A 68 2.72 14.63 3.15
C GLU A 68 2.77 13.33 3.95
N PHE A 69 1.73 12.49 3.83
CA PHE A 69 1.77 11.10 4.27
C PHE A 69 2.17 10.22 3.08
N VAL A 70 3.44 9.82 3.01
CA VAL A 70 3.98 8.95 1.98
C VAL A 70 4.10 7.51 2.49
N THR A 71 3.58 6.56 1.73
CA THR A 71 3.76 5.13 2.00
C THR A 71 4.64 4.46 0.95
N LEU A 72 5.71 3.80 1.40
CA LEU A 72 6.49 2.86 0.60
C LEU A 72 5.81 1.49 0.70
N LEU A 73 5.33 1.00 -0.43
CA LEU A 73 4.58 -0.25 -0.54
C LEU A 73 5.30 -1.19 -1.52
N GLY A 74 5.28 -2.49 -1.24
CA GLY A 74 5.86 -3.49 -2.14
C GLY A 74 6.14 -4.83 -1.44
N PRO A 75 6.58 -5.85 -2.17
CA PRO A 75 6.88 -7.18 -1.63
C PRO A 75 7.99 -7.18 -0.57
N SER A 76 8.05 -8.26 0.21
CA SER A 76 9.17 -8.48 1.13
C SER A 76 10.50 -8.49 0.37
N GLY A 77 11.49 -7.77 0.90
CA GLY A 77 12.83 -7.71 0.28
C GLY A 77 13.02 -6.65 -0.81
N CYS A 78 11.97 -5.94 -1.28
CA CYS A 78 12.11 -4.96 -2.36
C CYS A 78 12.86 -3.64 -1.99
N GLY A 79 13.42 -3.53 -0.78
CA GLY A 79 14.27 -2.40 -0.38
C GLY A 79 13.59 -1.26 0.39
N LYS A 80 12.30 -1.35 0.75
CA LYS A 80 11.57 -0.29 1.50
C LYS A 80 12.28 0.16 2.78
N THR A 81 12.63 -0.80 3.63
CA THR A 81 13.36 -0.52 4.89
C THR A 81 14.75 0.04 4.61
N THR A 82 15.39 -0.33 3.50
CA THR A 82 16.68 0.24 3.08
C THR A 82 16.53 1.72 2.71
N VAL A 83 15.47 2.10 1.99
CA VAL A 83 15.14 3.51 1.70
C VAL A 83 14.92 4.28 3.00
N LEU A 84 14.06 3.77 3.89
CA LEU A 84 13.76 4.42 5.18
C LEU A 84 15.02 4.60 6.03
N ARG A 85 15.87 3.58 6.14
CA ARG A 85 17.13 3.63 6.89
C ARG A 85 18.17 4.56 6.25
N THR A 86 18.13 4.72 4.93
CA THR A 86 18.96 5.69 4.21
C THR A 86 18.55 7.12 4.52
N ILE A 87 17.24 7.40 4.60
CA ILE A 87 16.71 8.70 5.05
C ILE A 87 17.07 8.95 6.53
N ALA A 88 16.96 7.94 7.37
CA ALA A 88 17.32 8.03 8.80
C ALA A 88 18.82 8.13 9.07
N GLY A 89 19.67 7.80 8.10
CA GLY A 89 21.13 7.81 8.21
C GLY A 89 21.73 6.58 8.88
N PHE A 90 20.96 5.52 9.10
CA PHE A 90 21.47 4.23 9.58
C PHE A 90 22.27 3.50 8.50
N ILE A 91 21.98 3.80 7.23
CA ILE A 91 22.71 3.32 6.08
C ILE A 91 23.26 4.52 5.34
N LYS A 92 24.55 4.45 4.99
CA LYS A 92 25.17 5.39 4.08
C LYS A 92 25.09 4.79 2.68
N PRO A 93 24.54 5.50 1.68
CA PRO A 93 24.49 4.99 0.32
C PRO A 93 25.88 4.92 -0.30
N ASP A 94 26.07 3.97 -1.21
CA ASP A 94 27.30 3.79 -1.98
C ASP A 94 27.50 4.92 -3.00
N ALA A 95 26.39 5.38 -3.58
CA ALA A 95 26.33 6.52 -4.48
C ALA A 95 24.99 7.26 -4.35
N GLY A 96 24.95 8.49 -4.85
CA GLY A 96 23.80 9.37 -4.75
C GLY A 96 23.78 10.22 -3.49
N ASP A 97 22.76 11.07 -3.39
CA ASP A 97 22.66 12.08 -2.35
C ASP A 97 21.28 12.13 -1.70
N VAL A 98 21.28 12.35 -0.38
CA VAL A 98 20.08 12.56 0.44
C VAL A 98 20.02 14.03 0.82
N PHE A 99 18.94 14.70 0.45
CA PHE A 99 18.69 16.10 0.79
C PHE A 99 17.55 16.23 1.79
N PHE A 100 17.67 17.21 2.68
CA PHE A 100 16.62 17.63 3.60
C PHE A 100 16.48 19.16 3.55
N ASN A 101 15.32 19.67 3.13
CA ASN A 101 15.12 21.09 2.83
C ASN A 101 16.27 21.69 1.99
N ASP A 102 16.55 21.07 0.84
CA ASP A 102 17.66 21.40 -0.09
C ASP A 102 19.09 21.29 0.46
N ARG A 103 19.27 20.84 1.71
CA ARG A 103 20.59 20.62 2.30
C ARG A 103 20.99 19.17 2.17
N ASN A 104 22.18 18.91 1.62
CA ASN A 104 22.74 17.57 1.58
C ASN A 104 23.03 17.07 3.01
N ILE A 105 22.40 15.96 3.37
CA ILE A 105 22.53 15.29 4.68
C ILE A 105 23.15 13.89 4.56
N THR A 106 23.64 13.49 3.38
CA THR A 106 24.18 12.15 3.09
C THR A 106 25.22 11.72 4.13
N GLY A 107 26.14 12.62 4.49
CA GLY A 107 27.20 12.37 5.47
C GLY A 107 26.81 12.54 6.94
N LEU A 108 25.58 12.98 7.24
CA LEU A 108 25.16 13.20 8.63
C LEU A 108 24.77 11.88 9.31
N PRO A 109 25.27 11.62 10.53
CA PRO A 109 24.85 10.47 11.32
C PRO A 109 23.40 10.64 11.83
N PRO A 110 22.71 9.54 12.22
CA PRO A 110 21.29 9.58 12.58
C PRO A 110 20.92 10.63 13.62
N HIS A 111 21.70 10.74 14.70
CA HIS A 111 21.44 11.67 15.81
C HIS A 111 21.57 13.16 15.44
N ARG A 112 22.08 13.49 14.24
CA ARG A 112 22.17 14.87 13.72
C ARG A 112 21.14 15.17 12.64
N ARG A 113 20.33 14.20 12.23
CA ARG A 113 19.26 14.42 11.24
C ARG A 113 18.01 14.92 11.94
N GLU A 114 17.28 15.84 11.31
CA GLU A 114 16.02 16.40 11.81
C GLU A 114 14.82 15.45 11.58
N VAL A 115 15.05 14.14 11.70
CA VAL A 115 14.06 13.07 11.48
C VAL A 115 13.99 12.17 12.70
N ASN A 116 12.83 11.59 12.99
CA ASN A 116 12.68 10.57 14.02
C ASN A 116 12.17 9.26 13.41
N THR A 117 12.65 8.13 13.94
CA THR A 117 12.30 6.80 13.44
C THR A 117 11.63 5.97 14.51
N ILE A 118 10.52 5.32 14.16
CA ILE A 118 9.89 4.25 14.94
C ILE A 118 10.15 2.94 14.22
N PHE A 119 10.87 2.05 14.89
CA PHE A 119 11.18 0.72 14.38
C PHE A 119 10.05 -0.27 14.69
N GLN A 120 10.02 -1.38 13.96
CA GLN A 120 9.08 -2.49 14.09
C GLN A 120 8.86 -2.97 15.55
N LYS A 121 9.92 -3.00 16.39
CA LYS A 121 9.82 -3.40 17.82
C LYS A 121 9.56 -2.24 18.79
N TYR A 122 9.08 -1.09 18.33
CA TYR A 122 8.83 0.17 19.05
C TYR A 122 10.04 0.80 19.78
N ALA A 123 11.07 0.02 20.08
CA ALA A 123 12.30 0.36 20.78
C ALA A 123 12.07 1.15 22.08
N LEU A 124 11.00 0.83 22.82
CA LEU A 124 10.74 1.45 24.13
C LEU A 124 11.77 0.96 25.16
N PHE A 125 12.14 1.83 26.09
CA PHE A 125 13.07 1.49 27.16
C PHE A 125 12.32 0.72 28.26
N PRO A 126 12.56 -0.59 28.44
CA PRO A 126 11.74 -1.43 29.32
C PRO A 126 11.93 -1.10 30.81
N HIS A 127 13.06 -0.50 31.16
CA HIS A 127 13.42 -0.08 32.51
C HIS A 127 12.88 1.32 32.88
N LEU A 128 12.26 2.03 31.93
CA LEU A 128 11.66 3.33 32.14
C LEU A 128 10.12 3.21 32.12
N ASN A 129 9.43 4.08 32.85
CA ASN A 129 7.97 4.20 32.76
C ASN A 129 7.56 5.00 31.50
N VAL A 130 6.26 5.16 31.27
CA VAL A 130 5.73 5.90 30.12
C VAL A 130 6.24 7.36 30.07
N TYR A 131 6.17 8.09 31.19
CA TYR A 131 6.64 9.47 31.28
C TYR A 131 8.11 9.57 30.90
N GLU A 132 8.93 8.72 31.49
CA GLU A 132 10.38 8.68 31.31
C GLU A 132 10.77 8.32 29.86
N ASN A 133 10.02 7.42 29.22
CA ASN A 133 10.19 7.11 27.80
C ASN A 133 9.96 8.33 26.91
N ILE A 134 8.89 9.10 27.14
CA ILE A 134 8.54 10.28 26.33
C ILE A 134 9.49 11.45 26.65
N ALA A 135 9.84 11.64 27.91
CA ALA A 135 10.72 12.72 28.37
C ALA A 135 12.19 12.57 27.93
N PHE A 136 12.64 11.34 27.67
CA PHE A 136 14.05 11.02 27.47
C PHE A 136 14.76 11.91 26.45
N GLY A 137 14.21 12.05 25.22
CA GLY A 137 14.84 12.84 24.16
C GLY A 137 14.89 14.34 24.47
N MET A 138 13.87 14.87 25.16
CA MET A 138 13.84 16.27 25.56
C MET A 138 14.87 16.59 26.65
N ARG A 139 15.09 15.67 27.61
CA ARG A 139 16.15 15.80 28.62
C ARG A 139 17.54 15.80 28.01
N LEU A 140 17.79 14.94 27.02
CA LEU A 140 19.06 14.94 26.29
C LEU A 140 19.33 16.26 25.55
N LYS A 141 18.28 16.92 25.05
CA LYS A 141 18.35 18.26 24.46
C LYS A 141 18.44 19.39 25.50
N GLY A 142 18.42 19.08 26.79
CA GLY A 142 18.53 20.06 27.87
C GLY A 142 17.27 20.93 28.08
N ARG A 143 16.09 20.48 27.62
CA ARG A 143 14.82 21.18 27.92
C ARG A 143 14.54 21.18 29.43
N SER A 144 13.85 22.20 29.93
CA SER A 144 13.55 22.30 31.37
C SER A 144 12.51 21.27 31.81
N GLU A 145 12.56 20.80 33.07
CA GLU A 145 11.57 19.84 33.59
C GLU A 145 10.13 20.37 33.54
N LYS A 146 9.94 21.69 33.60
CA LYS A 146 8.62 22.32 33.45
C LYS A 146 8.07 22.12 32.03
N GLU A 147 8.89 22.39 31.01
CA GLU A 147 8.53 22.19 29.60
C GLU A 147 8.33 20.72 29.27
N ILE A 148 9.21 19.85 29.79
CA ILE A 148 9.09 18.39 29.64
C ILE A 148 7.76 17.91 30.18
N LYS A 149 7.42 18.29 31.42
CA LYS A 149 6.17 17.87 32.05
C LYS A 149 4.95 18.29 31.23
N GLN A 150 4.95 19.53 30.74
CA GLN A 150 3.88 20.06 29.90
C GLN A 150 3.76 19.26 28.60
N THR A 151 4.86 19.11 27.86
CA THR A 151 4.90 18.39 26.58
C THR A 151 4.48 16.93 26.76
N VAL A 152 4.92 16.24 27.81
CA VAL A 152 4.52 14.85 28.08
C VAL A 152 3.00 14.74 28.30
N HIS A 153 2.38 15.70 29.01
CA HIS A 153 0.92 15.68 29.21
C HIS A 153 0.18 15.92 27.88
N GLU A 154 0.66 16.84 27.05
CA GLU A 154 0.09 17.10 25.72
C GLU A 154 0.21 15.88 24.81
N MET A 155 1.38 15.23 24.76
CA MET A 155 1.59 14.04 23.96
C MET A 155 0.75 12.85 24.44
N LEU A 156 0.61 12.65 25.76
CA LEU A 156 -0.26 11.61 26.31
C LEU A 156 -1.74 11.87 26.00
N ALA A 157 -2.18 13.13 26.00
CA ALA A 157 -3.54 13.48 25.58
C ALA A 157 -3.75 13.21 24.09
N MET A 158 -2.78 13.57 23.24
CA MET A 158 -2.83 13.35 21.78
C MET A 158 -2.99 11.88 21.42
N VAL A 159 -2.29 10.98 22.12
CA VAL A 159 -2.36 9.53 21.85
C VAL A 159 -3.41 8.80 22.70
N ASN A 160 -4.30 9.52 23.37
CA ASN A 160 -5.37 8.99 24.24
C ASN A 160 -4.87 8.08 25.39
N LEU A 161 -3.75 8.43 26.02
CA LEU A 161 -3.14 7.74 27.16
C LEU A 161 -3.05 8.61 28.43
N THR A 162 -3.95 9.59 28.58
CA THR A 162 -4.03 10.42 29.79
C THR A 162 -4.12 9.54 31.05
N GLY A 163 -3.25 9.80 32.03
CA GLY A 163 -3.16 9.03 33.28
C GLY A 163 -2.23 7.82 33.26
N TYR A 164 -1.61 7.49 32.13
CA TYR A 164 -0.72 6.32 32.00
C TYR A 164 0.76 6.62 32.32
N ALA A 165 1.09 7.88 32.62
CA ALA A 165 2.45 8.39 32.80
C ALA A 165 3.34 7.53 33.72
N HIS A 166 2.79 6.97 34.80
CA HIS A 166 3.56 6.22 35.79
C HIS A 166 3.57 4.70 35.57
N ARG A 167 2.86 4.18 34.56
CA ARG A 167 2.85 2.75 34.26
C ARG A 167 4.18 2.29 33.68
N GLY A 168 4.58 1.07 34.01
CA GLY A 168 5.69 0.40 33.33
C GLY A 168 5.29 -0.06 31.93
N ILE A 169 6.24 -0.13 31.00
CA ILE A 169 5.96 -0.57 29.61
C ILE A 169 5.38 -1.99 29.55
N GLY A 170 5.84 -2.89 30.42
CA GLY A 170 5.32 -4.26 30.51
C GLY A 170 3.86 -4.37 31.00
N GLN A 171 3.26 -3.27 31.45
CA GLN A 171 1.85 -3.22 31.87
C GLN A 171 0.91 -2.70 30.77
N LEU A 172 1.44 -2.44 29.57
CA LEU A 172 0.71 -1.89 28.43
C LEU A 172 0.45 -2.96 27.38
N SER A 173 -0.71 -2.89 26.71
CA SER A 173 -0.98 -3.68 25.51
C SER A 173 -0.09 -3.24 24.34
N GLY A 174 0.02 -4.06 23.29
CA GLY A 174 0.84 -3.74 22.10
C GLY A 174 0.50 -2.38 21.47
N GLY A 175 -0.80 -2.08 21.29
CA GLY A 175 -1.23 -0.78 20.75
C GLY A 175 -0.99 0.39 21.71
N GLN A 176 -1.05 0.16 23.03
CA GLN A 176 -0.67 1.18 24.01
C GLN A 176 0.84 1.46 23.97
N GLN A 177 1.68 0.42 23.82
CA GLN A 177 3.12 0.59 23.64
C GLN A 177 3.42 1.38 22.36
N GLN A 178 2.74 1.07 21.26
CA GLN A 178 2.90 1.83 20.02
C GLN A 178 2.52 3.30 20.17
N ARG A 179 1.37 3.61 20.82
CA ARG A 179 0.96 4.99 21.16
C ARG A 179 2.02 5.73 21.98
N VAL A 180 2.65 5.06 22.95
CA VAL A 180 3.77 5.64 23.71
C VAL A 180 4.98 5.89 22.81
N ALA A 181 5.29 4.99 21.87
CA ALA A 181 6.39 5.16 20.93
C ALA A 181 6.16 6.35 19.98
N ILE A 182 4.92 6.52 19.50
CA ILE A 182 4.50 7.67 18.69
C ILE A 182 4.62 8.97 19.50
N ALA A 183 4.06 9.00 20.71
CA ALA A 183 4.17 10.15 21.62
C ALA A 183 5.64 10.54 21.89
N ARG A 184 6.51 9.55 22.12
CA ARG A 184 7.95 9.78 22.31
C ARG A 184 8.60 10.37 21.05
N ALA A 185 8.24 9.88 19.87
CA ALA A 185 8.80 10.37 18.62
C ALA A 185 8.33 11.81 18.33
N LEU A 186 7.09 12.15 18.65
CA LEU A 186 6.50 13.47 18.43
C LEU A 186 6.94 14.51 19.46
N ALA A 187 7.27 14.11 20.70
CA ALA A 187 7.66 15.02 21.78
C ALA A 187 8.86 15.93 21.44
N ASN A 188 9.68 15.54 20.46
CA ASN A 188 10.83 16.33 20.00
C ASN A 188 10.51 17.26 18.82
N GLU A 189 9.24 17.36 18.41
CA GLU A 189 8.75 18.16 17.28
C GLU A 189 9.57 17.90 15.99
N PRO A 190 9.67 16.64 15.52
CA PRO A 190 10.38 16.36 14.28
C PRO A 190 9.61 16.92 13.08
N LYS A 191 10.33 17.26 11.99
CA LYS A 191 9.66 17.65 10.73
C LYS A 191 9.25 16.43 9.89
N VAL A 192 9.95 15.30 10.09
CA VAL A 192 9.65 14.03 9.43
C VAL A 192 9.64 12.90 10.46
N LEU A 193 8.58 12.10 10.40
CA LEU A 193 8.45 10.85 11.14
C LEU A 193 8.56 9.65 10.19
N LEU A 194 9.50 8.76 10.47
CA LEU A 194 9.75 7.53 9.72
C LEU A 194 9.18 6.33 10.49
N LEU A 195 8.36 5.52 9.83
CA LEU A 195 7.60 4.43 10.42
C LEU A 195 7.89 3.12 9.67
N ASP A 196 8.63 2.20 10.29
CA ASP A 196 9.05 0.92 9.68
C ASP A 196 8.16 -0.22 10.17
N GLU A 197 7.17 -0.61 9.35
CA GLU A 197 6.14 -1.63 9.63
C GLU A 197 5.53 -1.53 11.04
N PRO A 198 5.04 -0.35 11.46
CA PRO A 198 4.65 -0.14 12.85
C PRO A 198 3.35 -0.89 13.24
N LEU A 199 2.62 -1.47 12.28
CA LEU A 199 1.31 -2.11 12.48
C LEU A 199 1.33 -3.65 12.31
N GLY A 200 2.44 -4.22 11.83
CA GLY A 200 2.51 -5.64 11.45
C GLY A 200 2.29 -6.63 12.62
N ALA A 201 2.54 -6.21 13.86
CA ALA A 201 2.40 -7.06 15.05
C ALA A 201 1.02 -6.96 15.75
N LEU A 202 0.07 -6.20 15.18
CA LEU A 202 -1.23 -5.95 15.80
C LEU A 202 -2.32 -6.85 15.20
N ASP A 203 -3.33 -7.19 16.00
CA ASP A 203 -4.56 -7.82 15.51
C ASP A 203 -5.37 -6.86 14.61
N LEU A 204 -6.27 -7.40 13.80
CA LEU A 204 -7.02 -6.65 12.78
C LEU A 204 -7.79 -5.45 13.35
N LYS A 205 -8.45 -5.61 14.51
CA LYS A 205 -9.27 -4.54 15.09
C LYS A 205 -8.38 -3.40 15.58
N LEU A 206 -7.33 -3.74 16.33
CA LEU A 206 -6.38 -2.77 16.85
C LEU A 206 -5.61 -2.07 15.72
N ARG A 207 -5.29 -2.80 14.64
CA ARG A 207 -4.66 -2.25 13.44
C ARG A 207 -5.50 -1.15 12.83
N LYS A 208 -6.79 -1.39 12.54
CA LYS A 208 -7.71 -0.39 11.98
C LYS A 208 -7.87 0.84 12.87
N ASP A 209 -8.01 0.63 14.18
CA ASP A 209 -8.08 1.72 15.15
C ASP A 209 -6.80 2.58 15.13
N MET A 210 -5.63 1.95 14.99
CA MET A 210 -4.34 2.64 14.94
C MET A 210 -4.09 3.35 13.61
N GLN A 211 -4.56 2.82 12.47
CA GLN A 211 -4.50 3.48 11.16
C GLN A 211 -5.24 4.83 11.22
N ALA A 212 -6.47 4.81 11.71
CA ALA A 212 -7.28 6.03 11.87
C ALA A 212 -6.62 7.05 12.80
N GLU A 213 -6.01 6.58 13.90
CA GLU A 213 -5.32 7.45 14.84
C GLU A 213 -4.05 8.06 14.23
N LEU A 214 -3.24 7.29 13.49
CA LEU A 214 -2.04 7.79 12.82
C LEU A 214 -2.38 8.90 11.82
N LYS A 215 -3.41 8.70 10.99
CA LYS A 215 -3.89 9.71 10.05
C LYS A 215 -4.35 10.98 10.76
N LYS A 216 -5.10 10.84 11.86
CA LYS A 216 -5.53 11.97 12.69
C LYS A 216 -4.36 12.73 13.31
N ILE A 217 -3.37 12.03 13.84
CA ILE A 217 -2.16 12.63 14.41
C ILE A 217 -1.39 13.41 13.33
N GLN A 218 -1.22 12.83 12.15
CA GLN A 218 -0.55 13.50 11.04
C GLN A 218 -1.30 14.79 10.65
N GLN A 219 -2.63 14.74 10.51
CA GLN A 219 -3.45 15.92 10.20
C GLN A 219 -3.39 16.99 11.28
N GLN A 220 -3.33 16.60 12.56
CA GLN A 220 -3.24 17.54 13.68
C GLN A 220 -1.86 18.18 13.81
N THR A 221 -0.80 17.45 13.49
CA THR A 221 0.58 17.92 13.67
C THR A 221 1.16 18.58 12.42
N GLY A 222 0.65 18.27 11.23
CA GLY A 222 1.19 18.75 9.95
C GLY A 222 2.60 18.23 9.65
N ILE A 223 3.07 17.21 10.37
CA ILE A 223 4.40 16.61 10.19
C ILE A 223 4.36 15.69 8.97
N THR A 224 5.49 15.58 8.27
CA THR A 224 5.63 14.64 7.14
C THR A 224 5.79 13.22 7.65
N PHE A 225 5.03 12.27 7.11
CA PHE A 225 5.10 10.86 7.49
C PHE A 225 5.66 10.05 6.33
N VAL A 226 6.65 9.19 6.62
CA VAL A 226 7.12 8.16 5.68
C VAL A 226 6.87 6.81 6.32
N PHE A 227 5.91 6.09 5.76
CA PHE A 227 5.40 4.83 6.26
C PHE A 227 5.85 3.68 5.37
N VAL A 228 6.31 2.58 5.96
CA VAL A 228 6.68 1.37 5.23
C VAL A 228 5.72 0.26 5.62
N THR A 229 5.13 -0.38 4.63
CA THR A 229 4.28 -1.56 4.82
C THR A 229 4.32 -2.48 3.61
N HIS A 230 3.84 -3.70 3.83
CA HIS A 230 3.51 -4.66 2.78
C HIS A 230 2.00 -4.84 2.62
N ASP A 231 1.18 -4.17 3.46
CA ASP A 231 -0.27 -4.24 3.44
C ASP A 231 -0.86 -3.15 2.53
N GLN A 232 -1.69 -3.57 1.58
CA GLN A 232 -2.32 -2.69 0.58
C GLN A 232 -3.39 -1.79 1.22
N GLU A 233 -4.22 -2.32 2.13
CA GLU A 233 -5.30 -1.57 2.80
C GLU A 233 -4.69 -0.41 3.62
N GLU A 234 -3.55 -0.65 4.27
CA GLU A 234 -2.79 0.39 4.98
C GLU A 234 -2.35 1.52 4.05
N ALA A 235 -1.73 1.17 2.91
CA ALA A 235 -1.24 2.16 1.96
C ALA A 235 -2.38 2.98 1.34
N LEU A 236 -3.47 2.33 0.95
CA LEU A 236 -4.59 3.00 0.25
C LEU A 236 -5.43 3.88 1.19
N SER A 237 -5.61 3.47 2.45
CA SER A 237 -6.48 4.20 3.39
C SER A 237 -5.81 5.40 4.07
N MET A 238 -4.50 5.34 4.30
CA MET A 238 -3.79 6.34 5.12
C MET A 238 -3.06 7.40 4.30
N SER A 239 -2.57 7.06 3.11
CA SER A 239 -1.56 7.86 2.41
C SER A 239 -2.17 8.98 1.56
N ASP A 240 -1.40 10.06 1.43
CA ASP A 240 -1.61 11.04 0.35
C ASP A 240 -0.94 10.57 -0.93
N THR A 241 0.24 9.95 -0.80
CA THR A 241 1.05 9.42 -1.91
C THR A 241 1.54 8.02 -1.58
N VAL A 242 1.39 7.10 -2.54
CA VAL A 242 1.88 5.71 -2.45
C VAL A 242 3.00 5.54 -3.46
N VAL A 243 4.11 4.96 -3.00
CA VAL A 243 5.28 4.60 -3.81
C VAL A 243 5.33 3.07 -3.86
N VAL A 244 4.93 2.51 -5.01
CA VAL A 244 4.97 1.08 -5.24
C VAL A 244 6.36 0.68 -5.71
N MET A 245 6.98 -0.29 -5.04
CA MET A 245 8.34 -0.73 -5.26
C MET A 245 8.42 -2.23 -5.57
N ASP A 246 9.24 -2.58 -6.55
CA ASP A 246 9.64 -3.96 -6.83
C ASP A 246 11.14 -4.02 -7.16
N GLY A 247 11.84 -5.03 -6.66
CA GLY A 247 13.27 -5.23 -6.95
C GLY A 247 14.18 -4.02 -6.68
N GLY A 248 13.83 -3.13 -5.75
CA GLY A 248 14.60 -1.89 -5.49
C GLY A 248 14.32 -0.73 -6.45
N VAL A 249 13.35 -0.90 -7.35
CA VAL A 249 12.91 0.09 -8.35
C VAL A 249 11.51 0.57 -8.01
N ILE A 250 11.24 1.85 -8.28
CA ILE A 250 9.89 2.41 -8.17
C ILE A 250 9.11 2.03 -9.43
N GLN A 251 8.02 1.31 -9.24
CA GLN A 251 7.11 0.91 -10.32
C GLN A 251 6.09 2.01 -10.61
N GLN A 252 5.57 2.66 -9.57
CA GLN A 252 4.63 3.76 -9.71
C GLN A 252 4.64 4.66 -8.47
N ILE A 253 4.40 5.95 -8.68
CA ILE A 253 4.11 6.93 -7.63
C ILE A 253 2.80 7.61 -7.99
N GLY A 254 1.87 7.68 -7.05
CA GLY A 254 0.57 8.31 -7.29
C GLY A 254 -0.25 8.42 -6.01
N SER A 255 -1.43 9.03 -6.12
CA SER A 255 -2.41 8.95 -5.03
C SER A 255 -2.96 7.53 -4.91
N PRO A 256 -3.52 7.13 -3.76
CA PRO A 256 -4.17 5.82 -3.62
C PRO A 256 -5.14 5.46 -4.74
N THR A 257 -5.92 6.44 -5.20
CA THR A 257 -6.89 6.24 -6.29
C THR A 257 -6.20 6.03 -7.63
N ASP A 258 -5.11 6.75 -7.91
CA ASP A 258 -4.37 6.58 -9.18
C ASP A 258 -3.66 5.22 -9.22
N ILE A 259 -3.11 4.79 -8.09
CA ILE A 259 -2.46 3.48 -7.98
C ILE A 259 -3.46 2.34 -8.20
N TYR A 260 -4.70 2.49 -7.72
CA TYR A 260 -5.74 1.47 -7.86
C TYR A 260 -6.38 1.46 -9.26
N ASN A 261 -6.82 2.64 -9.72
CA ASN A 261 -7.62 2.79 -10.94
C ASN A 261 -6.77 2.86 -12.21
N GLU A 262 -5.55 3.41 -12.13
CA GLU A 262 -4.67 3.61 -13.28
C GLU A 262 -3.28 2.97 -13.06
N PRO A 263 -3.20 1.64 -12.87
CA PRO A 263 -1.91 0.96 -12.73
C PRO A 263 -1.08 1.12 -14.01
N LYS A 264 0.23 1.33 -13.85
CA LYS A 264 1.18 1.54 -14.96
C LYS A 264 1.69 0.25 -15.59
N ASN A 265 1.62 -0.87 -14.87
CA ASN A 265 2.04 -2.17 -15.36
C ASN A 265 1.29 -3.29 -14.63
N ALA A 266 1.40 -4.52 -15.15
CA ALA A 266 0.71 -5.70 -14.62
C ALA A 266 1.08 -6.01 -13.16
N PHE A 267 2.33 -5.73 -12.76
CA PHE A 267 2.75 -5.90 -11.36
C PHE A 267 1.98 -4.96 -10.43
N VAL A 268 1.85 -3.67 -10.76
CA VAL A 268 1.08 -2.74 -9.90
C VAL A 268 -0.41 -3.12 -9.88
N ALA A 269 -0.97 -3.54 -11.02
CA ALA A 269 -2.36 -3.95 -11.12
C ALA A 269 -2.68 -5.12 -10.17
N ASP A 270 -1.86 -6.17 -10.21
CA ASP A 270 -2.00 -7.39 -9.40
C ASP A 270 -1.59 -7.18 -7.93
N PHE A 271 -0.52 -6.41 -7.69
CA PHE A 271 0.00 -6.21 -6.34
C PHE A 271 -0.86 -5.31 -5.46
N ILE A 272 -1.74 -4.46 -6.02
CA ILE A 272 -2.56 -3.52 -5.24
C ILE A 272 -3.96 -4.07 -4.94
N GLY A 273 -4.42 -5.01 -5.75
CA GLY A 273 -5.70 -5.67 -5.60
C GLY A 273 -5.87 -6.76 -6.66
N GLU A 274 -6.87 -7.60 -6.46
CA GLU A 274 -7.20 -8.66 -7.43
C GLU A 274 -7.53 -8.04 -8.80
N SER A 275 -7.09 -8.71 -9.86
CA SER A 275 -7.23 -8.24 -11.24
C SER A 275 -7.29 -9.41 -12.20
N ASN A 276 -8.19 -9.32 -13.18
CA ASN A 276 -8.08 -10.13 -14.39
C ASN A 276 -7.19 -9.39 -15.38
N ILE A 277 -6.09 -10.00 -15.78
CA ILE A 277 -5.13 -9.40 -16.72
C ILE A 277 -5.10 -10.26 -17.98
N LEU A 278 -5.53 -9.67 -19.10
CA LEU A 278 -5.68 -10.39 -20.37
C LEU A 278 -4.79 -9.80 -21.47
N ASP A 279 -4.36 -10.68 -22.37
CA ASP A 279 -3.74 -10.26 -23.62
C ASP A 279 -4.78 -9.56 -24.52
N GLY A 280 -4.44 -8.35 -24.94
CA GLY A 280 -5.24 -7.55 -25.86
C GLY A 280 -4.44 -6.94 -27.00
N VAL A 281 -5.16 -6.42 -27.98
CA VAL A 281 -4.61 -5.61 -29.07
C VAL A 281 -5.41 -4.31 -29.16
N MET A 282 -4.73 -3.18 -28.97
CA MET A 282 -5.31 -1.86 -29.20
C MET A 282 -5.44 -1.63 -30.71
N LEU A 283 -6.66 -1.60 -31.23
CA LEU A 283 -6.90 -1.45 -32.68
C LEU A 283 -6.68 0.00 -33.12
N GLU A 284 -7.23 0.91 -32.33
CA GLU A 284 -7.08 2.37 -32.40
C GLU A 284 -7.49 2.97 -31.05
N ASP A 285 -7.23 4.26 -30.84
CA ASP A 285 -7.60 4.94 -29.59
C ASP A 285 -9.07 4.66 -29.24
N TYR A 286 -9.34 4.35 -27.97
CA TYR A 286 -10.66 4.00 -27.42
C TYR A 286 -11.27 2.67 -27.92
N ALA A 287 -10.52 1.81 -28.63
CA ALA A 287 -11.00 0.53 -29.13
C ALA A 287 -9.96 -0.60 -28.96
N VAL A 288 -10.24 -1.52 -28.04
CA VAL A 288 -9.36 -2.66 -27.70
C VAL A 288 -10.03 -4.00 -28.03
N ARG A 289 -9.24 -4.96 -28.51
CA ARG A 289 -9.67 -6.34 -28.74
C ARG A 289 -9.03 -7.26 -27.72
N PHE A 290 -9.84 -7.98 -26.95
CA PHE A 290 -9.41 -9.03 -26.03
C PHE A 290 -10.52 -10.10 -25.92
N ALA A 291 -10.18 -11.29 -25.45
CA ALA A 291 -11.11 -12.43 -25.34
C ALA A 291 -11.91 -12.70 -26.65
N GLY A 292 -11.29 -12.47 -27.82
CA GLY A 292 -11.94 -12.65 -29.13
C GLY A 292 -12.94 -11.56 -29.55
N HIS A 293 -13.23 -10.57 -28.70
CA HIS A 293 -14.22 -9.52 -28.94
C HIS A 293 -13.58 -8.13 -28.93
N THR A 294 -14.29 -7.15 -29.52
CA THR A 294 -13.84 -5.75 -29.56
C THR A 294 -14.72 -4.91 -28.64
N PHE A 295 -14.09 -4.16 -27.75
CA PHE A 295 -14.72 -3.32 -26.75
C PHE A 295 -14.28 -1.87 -26.92
N SER A 296 -15.16 -0.95 -26.55
CA SER A 296 -14.79 0.46 -26.36
C SER A 296 -14.17 0.64 -24.99
N CYS A 297 -13.10 1.41 -24.87
CA CYS A 297 -12.44 1.78 -23.61
C CYS A 297 -12.17 3.28 -23.56
N LEU A 298 -11.70 3.79 -22.41
CA LEU A 298 -11.36 5.21 -22.24
C LEU A 298 -9.90 5.54 -22.60
N ASP A 299 -9.06 4.53 -22.79
CA ASP A 299 -7.63 4.69 -22.99
C ASP A 299 -7.24 5.01 -24.45
N GLY A 300 -6.13 5.74 -24.62
CA GLY A 300 -5.60 6.12 -25.93
C GLY A 300 -4.10 6.45 -25.88
N GLY A 301 -3.48 6.56 -27.06
CA GLY A 301 -2.06 6.92 -27.19
C GLY A 301 -1.10 5.75 -27.39
N PHE A 302 -1.60 4.51 -27.50
CA PHE A 302 -0.79 3.29 -27.70
C PHE A 302 -0.43 3.03 -29.17
N GLY A 303 -1.09 3.73 -30.10
CA GLY A 303 -0.98 3.48 -31.54
C GLY A 303 -1.97 2.42 -32.05
N ARG A 304 -1.88 2.09 -33.34
CA ARG A 304 -2.82 1.18 -34.02
C ARG A 304 -2.27 -0.23 -34.11
N ASN A 305 -3.11 -1.22 -33.81
CA ASN A 305 -2.78 -2.64 -33.75
C ASN A 305 -1.59 -2.95 -32.82
N THR A 306 -1.53 -2.27 -31.68
CA THR A 306 -0.46 -2.44 -30.69
C THR A 306 -0.85 -3.52 -29.68
N PRO A 307 0.01 -4.52 -29.39
CA PRO A 307 -0.21 -5.45 -28.28
C PRO A 307 -0.22 -4.72 -26.94
N VAL A 308 -1.19 -5.04 -26.09
CA VAL A 308 -1.42 -4.40 -24.78
C VAL A 308 -1.84 -5.42 -23.73
N ASP A 309 -1.73 -5.06 -22.46
CA ASP A 309 -2.41 -5.75 -21.36
C ASP A 309 -3.74 -5.05 -21.08
N VAL A 310 -4.80 -5.84 -20.86
CA VAL A 310 -6.12 -5.34 -20.46
C VAL A 310 -6.37 -5.77 -19.03
N VAL A 311 -6.61 -4.82 -18.14
CA VAL A 311 -6.90 -5.04 -16.72
C VAL A 311 -8.37 -4.78 -16.46
N ILE A 312 -9.01 -5.74 -15.81
CA ILE A 312 -10.41 -5.64 -15.38
C ILE A 312 -10.48 -6.10 -13.92
N ARG A 313 -11.00 -5.23 -13.06
CA ARG A 313 -11.15 -5.55 -11.63
C ARG A 313 -12.33 -6.52 -11.43
N PRO A 314 -12.18 -7.55 -10.56
CA PRO A 314 -13.25 -8.53 -10.31
C PRO A 314 -14.59 -7.91 -9.89
N GLU A 315 -14.57 -6.81 -9.15
CA GLU A 315 -15.75 -6.11 -8.64
C GLU A 315 -16.48 -5.26 -9.71
N ASP A 316 -15.82 -4.92 -10.82
CA ASP A 316 -16.42 -4.15 -11.90
C ASP A 316 -17.20 -5.05 -12.89
N ILE A 317 -16.97 -6.37 -12.84
CA ILE A 317 -17.63 -7.34 -13.72
C ILE A 317 -19.06 -7.59 -13.27
N LYS A 318 -20.03 -7.22 -14.11
CA LYS A 318 -21.46 -7.47 -13.83
C LYS A 318 -21.89 -8.82 -14.38
N VAL A 319 -22.39 -9.68 -13.49
CA VAL A 319 -22.99 -10.95 -13.86
C VAL A 319 -24.36 -10.72 -14.49
N VAL A 320 -24.52 -11.13 -15.75
CA VAL A 320 -25.76 -11.01 -16.53
C VAL A 320 -26.16 -12.36 -17.13
N LYS A 321 -27.33 -12.41 -17.78
CA LYS A 321 -27.73 -13.59 -18.54
C LYS A 321 -26.80 -13.79 -19.75
N PRO A 322 -26.50 -15.03 -20.16
CA PRO A 322 -25.62 -15.33 -21.31
C PRO A 322 -25.95 -14.53 -22.57
N ASP A 323 -27.23 -14.38 -22.90
CA ASP A 323 -27.69 -13.71 -24.13
C ASP A 323 -27.47 -12.17 -24.14
N ALA A 324 -27.07 -11.58 -23.00
CA ALA A 324 -27.00 -10.13 -22.83
C ALA A 324 -25.61 -9.54 -23.05
N THR A 325 -24.60 -10.36 -23.33
CA THR A 325 -23.19 -9.92 -23.44
C THR A 325 -22.39 -10.79 -24.43
N LEU A 326 -21.16 -10.36 -24.71
CA LEU A 326 -20.23 -11.04 -25.61
C LEU A 326 -19.42 -12.13 -24.89
N ILE A 327 -19.11 -11.93 -23.61
CA ILE A 327 -18.29 -12.85 -22.83
C ILE A 327 -19.20 -13.76 -22.02
N ILE A 328 -19.11 -15.06 -22.28
CA ILE A 328 -19.92 -16.07 -21.62
C ILE A 328 -18.98 -17.18 -21.13
N GLY A 329 -19.24 -17.69 -19.93
CA GLY A 329 -18.42 -18.75 -19.34
C GLY A 329 -19.17 -19.58 -18.32
N ASP A 330 -18.50 -20.65 -17.88
CA ASP A 330 -19.03 -21.62 -16.93
C ASP A 330 -18.40 -21.37 -15.55
N VAL A 331 -19.24 -21.34 -14.51
CA VAL A 331 -18.77 -21.16 -13.14
C VAL A 331 -18.07 -22.43 -12.66
N THR A 332 -16.79 -22.34 -12.34
CA THR A 332 -15.98 -23.48 -11.87
C THR A 332 -15.82 -23.51 -10.36
N ALA A 333 -15.80 -22.35 -9.70
CA ALA A 333 -15.67 -22.26 -8.24
C ALA A 333 -16.43 -21.07 -7.67
N VAL A 334 -16.97 -21.23 -6.46
CA VAL A 334 -17.68 -20.17 -5.73
C VAL A 334 -17.26 -20.21 -4.26
N THR A 335 -16.66 -19.12 -3.78
CA THR A 335 -16.18 -18.98 -2.41
C THR A 335 -16.86 -17.81 -1.72
N PHE A 336 -17.47 -18.05 -0.56
CA PHE A 336 -18.08 -16.98 0.24
C PHE A 336 -17.04 -16.30 1.13
N LYS A 337 -16.82 -14.99 0.93
CA LYS A 337 -15.85 -14.16 1.67
C LYS A 337 -16.52 -13.27 2.73
N GLY A 338 -17.76 -13.55 3.10
CA GLY A 338 -18.50 -12.86 4.14
C GLY A 338 -19.41 -11.74 3.62
N VAL A 339 -18.86 -10.73 2.93
CA VAL A 339 -19.67 -9.63 2.36
C VAL A 339 -19.97 -9.79 0.87
N HIS A 340 -19.20 -10.62 0.18
CA HIS A 340 -19.36 -10.96 -1.23
C HIS A 340 -18.96 -12.42 -1.48
N TYR A 341 -19.21 -12.89 -2.69
CA TYR A 341 -18.73 -14.14 -3.26
C TYR A 341 -17.64 -13.85 -4.26
N GLU A 342 -16.54 -14.58 -4.14
CA GLU A 342 -15.56 -14.74 -5.21
C GLU A 342 -16.00 -15.91 -6.09
N ILE A 343 -16.13 -15.64 -7.38
CA ILE A 343 -16.63 -16.59 -8.38
C ILE A 343 -15.55 -16.71 -9.46
N ILE A 344 -15.09 -17.94 -9.69
CA ILE A 344 -14.18 -18.24 -10.80
C ILE A 344 -15.00 -18.75 -11.98
N VAL A 345 -14.78 -18.18 -13.15
CA VAL A 345 -15.49 -18.47 -14.40
C VAL A 345 -14.50 -18.82 -15.50
N ASP A 346 -14.66 -20.00 -16.11
CA ASP A 346 -13.89 -20.37 -17.29
C ASP A 346 -14.54 -19.77 -18.54
N VAL A 347 -13.78 -18.91 -19.22
CA VAL A 347 -14.14 -18.34 -20.52
C VAL A 347 -13.09 -18.80 -21.53
N ALA A 348 -13.44 -19.84 -22.30
CA ALA A 348 -12.61 -20.37 -23.39
C ALA A 348 -11.17 -20.73 -22.97
N GLY A 349 -11.01 -21.27 -21.75
CA GLY A 349 -9.74 -21.71 -21.17
C GLY A 349 -9.03 -20.68 -20.30
N PHE A 350 -9.55 -19.46 -20.19
CA PHE A 350 -9.04 -18.43 -19.27
C PHE A 350 -9.94 -18.34 -18.03
N LYS A 351 -9.35 -18.37 -16.83
CA LYS A 351 -10.11 -18.32 -15.58
C LYS A 351 -10.23 -16.88 -15.07
N TRP A 352 -11.45 -16.35 -15.15
CA TRP A 352 -11.82 -15.03 -14.65
C TRP A 352 -12.24 -15.09 -13.19
N MET A 353 -11.77 -14.15 -12.38
CA MET A 353 -12.25 -13.89 -11.02
C MET A 353 -13.28 -12.76 -11.03
N ILE A 354 -14.40 -12.97 -10.34
CA ILE A 354 -15.49 -12.01 -10.20
C ILE A 354 -15.85 -11.88 -8.73
N GLN A 355 -16.08 -10.65 -8.27
CA GLN A 355 -16.62 -10.39 -6.94
C GLN A 355 -18.07 -9.91 -7.04
N SER A 356 -19.01 -10.64 -6.46
CA SER A 356 -20.44 -10.31 -6.50
C SER A 356 -21.13 -10.57 -5.17
N THR A 357 -22.13 -9.77 -4.84
CA THR A 357 -23.02 -10.04 -3.68
C THR A 357 -24.07 -11.10 -3.99
N GLU A 358 -24.28 -11.44 -5.27
CA GLU A 358 -25.23 -12.47 -5.69
C GLU A 358 -24.55 -13.83 -5.76
N CYS A 359 -25.12 -14.81 -5.06
CA CYS A 359 -24.65 -16.19 -5.08
C CYS A 359 -24.92 -16.85 -6.44
N ARG A 360 -23.99 -17.70 -6.89
CA ARG A 360 -24.09 -18.58 -8.05
C ARG A 360 -23.75 -20.01 -7.67
N GLN A 361 -24.10 -20.96 -8.52
CA GLN A 361 -23.76 -22.37 -8.34
C GLN A 361 -22.66 -22.78 -9.32
N VAL A 362 -21.80 -23.70 -8.89
CA VAL A 362 -20.83 -24.34 -9.78
C VAL A 362 -21.61 -25.06 -10.89
N GLY A 363 -21.18 -24.87 -12.14
CA GLY A 363 -21.87 -25.32 -13.33
C GLY A 363 -22.92 -24.36 -13.89
N ASP A 364 -23.16 -23.21 -13.24
CA ASP A 364 -23.97 -22.14 -13.83
C ASP A 364 -23.29 -21.58 -15.09
N HIS A 365 -24.08 -21.34 -16.13
CA HIS A 365 -23.64 -20.64 -17.34
C HIS A 365 -24.03 -19.17 -17.27
N ILE A 366 -23.05 -18.27 -17.23
CA ILE A 366 -23.27 -16.84 -16.98
C ILE A 366 -22.60 -15.96 -18.03
N GLY A 367 -23.18 -14.77 -18.23
CA GLY A 367 -22.58 -13.72 -19.05
C GLY A 367 -21.85 -12.69 -18.18
N LEU A 368 -20.70 -12.21 -18.66
CA LEU A 368 -19.92 -11.14 -18.04
C LEU A 368 -20.12 -9.83 -18.82
N ALA A 369 -20.72 -8.83 -18.18
CA ALA A 369 -20.91 -7.50 -18.77
C ALA A 369 -19.86 -6.52 -18.25
N LEU A 370 -19.24 -5.80 -19.19
CA LEU A 370 -18.21 -4.79 -18.96
C LEU A 370 -18.66 -3.46 -19.55
N THR A 371 -18.37 -2.36 -18.87
CA THR A 371 -18.51 -1.01 -19.41
C THR A 371 -17.16 -0.45 -19.84
N PRO A 372 -17.10 0.58 -20.71
CA PRO A 372 -15.83 1.14 -21.17
C PRO A 372 -14.93 1.68 -20.06
N ASP A 373 -15.54 2.09 -18.94
CA ASP A 373 -14.83 2.66 -17.78
C ASP A 373 -14.16 1.57 -16.92
N ASP A 374 -14.62 0.31 -17.05
CA ASP A 374 -14.12 -0.86 -16.31
C ASP A 374 -12.90 -1.52 -16.99
N ILE A 375 -12.55 -1.04 -18.20
CA ILE A 375 -11.51 -1.61 -19.06
C ILE A 375 -10.32 -0.67 -19.05
N HIS A 376 -9.28 -1.04 -18.30
CA HIS A 376 -8.02 -0.31 -18.26
C HIS A 376 -6.97 -0.98 -19.15
N VAL A 377 -6.26 -0.18 -19.95
CA VAL A 377 -5.27 -0.67 -20.92
C VAL A 377 -3.86 -0.23 -20.50
N MET A 378 -2.92 -1.17 -20.52
CA MET A 378 -1.52 -0.92 -20.19
C MET A 378 -0.58 -1.36 -21.33
N GLU A 379 0.59 -0.73 -21.38
CA GLU A 379 1.67 -1.20 -22.26
C GLU A 379 2.18 -2.56 -21.78
N LYS A 380 2.62 -3.40 -22.73
CA LYS A 380 3.34 -4.62 -22.38
C LYS A 380 4.61 -4.28 -21.62
N SER A 381 4.86 -5.03 -20.55
CA SER A 381 6.03 -4.90 -19.69
C SER A 381 6.68 -6.26 -19.44
N GLU A 382 7.76 -6.30 -18.67
CA GLU A 382 8.37 -7.58 -18.24
C GLU A 382 7.45 -8.44 -17.37
N TYR A 383 6.39 -7.84 -16.83
CA TYR A 383 5.38 -8.49 -15.99
C TYR A 383 4.16 -9.01 -16.77
N SER A 384 4.09 -8.77 -18.09
CA SER A 384 2.95 -9.20 -18.91
C SER A 384 2.86 -10.72 -19.01
N GLY A 385 1.65 -11.27 -18.81
CA GLY A 385 1.40 -12.72 -18.85
C GLY A 385 1.89 -13.50 -17.62
N VAL A 386 2.37 -12.82 -16.58
CA VAL A 386 2.80 -13.44 -15.32
C VAL A 386 1.67 -13.48 -14.29
N PHE A 387 0.72 -12.54 -14.38
CA PHE A 387 -0.30 -12.28 -13.36
C PHE A 387 -1.72 -12.27 -13.96
N GLY A 388 -2.73 -12.40 -13.11
CA GLY A 388 -4.14 -12.22 -13.46
C GLY A 388 -4.82 -13.36 -14.21
N ASP A 389 -4.12 -14.49 -14.44
CA ASP A 389 -4.75 -15.77 -14.82
C ASP A 389 -4.87 -16.66 -13.58
N TYR A 390 -6.11 -16.94 -13.19
CA TYR A 390 -6.42 -17.74 -12.01
C TYR A 390 -6.46 -19.26 -12.30
N SER A 391 -5.89 -19.70 -13.43
CA SER A 391 -5.68 -21.11 -13.76
C SER A 391 -4.90 -21.87 -12.68
N THR A 392 -3.95 -21.22 -12.01
CA THR A 392 -3.18 -21.87 -10.93
C THR A 392 -4.01 -22.09 -9.66
N PHE A 393 -4.96 -21.21 -9.37
CA PHE A 393 -5.87 -21.36 -8.21
C PHE A 393 -6.78 -22.58 -8.34
N SER A 394 -7.19 -22.89 -9.57
CA SER A 394 -7.95 -24.11 -9.79
C SER A 394 -7.10 -25.37 -9.69
N ASP A 395 -5.83 -25.32 -10.09
CA ASP A 395 -4.95 -26.50 -9.98
C ASP A 395 -4.73 -26.85 -8.49
N GLU A 396 -4.49 -25.85 -7.63
CA GLU A 396 -4.37 -26.05 -6.18
C GLU A 396 -5.69 -26.49 -5.52
N MET A 397 -6.84 -25.93 -5.92
CA MET A 397 -8.15 -26.34 -5.41
C MET A 397 -8.56 -27.74 -5.90
N GLU A 398 -8.23 -28.10 -7.13
CA GLU A 398 -8.44 -29.45 -7.68
C GLU A 398 -7.56 -30.48 -6.95
N GLU A 399 -6.31 -30.14 -6.63
CA GLU A 399 -5.44 -30.96 -5.78
C GLU A 399 -6.02 -31.15 -4.37
N ASP A 400 -6.46 -30.08 -3.70
CA ASP A 400 -7.07 -30.14 -2.37
C ASP A 400 -8.41 -30.92 -2.36
N MET A 401 -9.23 -30.75 -3.40
CA MET A 401 -10.47 -31.51 -3.55
C MET A 401 -10.20 -33.00 -3.77
N ASN A 402 -9.27 -33.34 -4.68
CA ASN A 402 -8.89 -34.73 -4.93
C ASN A 402 -8.29 -35.38 -3.67
N ALA A 403 -7.43 -34.69 -2.93
CA ALA A 403 -6.89 -35.18 -1.66
C ALA A 403 -8.00 -35.43 -0.62
N SER A 404 -9.04 -34.60 -0.60
CA SER A 404 -10.18 -34.77 0.30
C SER A 404 -11.14 -35.90 -0.12
N GLU A 405 -11.24 -36.19 -1.41
CA GLU A 405 -12.02 -37.32 -1.94
C GLU A 405 -11.27 -38.64 -1.76
N GLU A 406 -9.96 -38.67 -1.99
CA GLU A 406 -9.11 -39.83 -1.72
C GLU A 406 -9.10 -40.21 -0.22
N ALA A 407 -9.06 -39.24 0.68
CA ALA A 407 -9.15 -39.48 2.12
C ALA A 407 -10.52 -40.05 2.55
N LYS A 408 -11.61 -39.61 1.91
CA LYS A 408 -12.94 -40.17 2.18
C LYS A 408 -13.10 -41.58 1.62
N ALA A 409 -12.51 -41.84 0.45
CA ALA A 409 -12.51 -43.17 -0.15
C ALA A 409 -11.68 -44.17 0.69
N SER A 410 -10.56 -43.74 1.29
CA SER A 410 -9.78 -44.59 2.20
C SER A 410 -10.53 -44.90 3.49
N ASP A 411 -11.22 -43.91 4.07
CA ASP A 411 -12.01 -44.11 5.29
C ASP A 411 -13.19 -45.08 5.05
N GLU A 412 -13.84 -45.01 3.87
CA GLU A 412 -14.92 -45.95 3.50
C GLU A 412 -14.40 -47.37 3.21
N GLU A 413 -13.20 -47.53 2.63
CA GLU A 413 -12.57 -48.83 2.44
C GLU A 413 -12.16 -49.48 3.77
N ASP A 414 -11.62 -48.69 4.71
CA ASP A 414 -11.25 -49.16 6.05
C ASP A 414 -12.49 -49.63 6.85
N GLU A 415 -13.60 -48.88 6.82
CA GLU A 415 -14.87 -49.28 7.45
C GLU A 415 -15.45 -50.57 6.83
N LEU A 416 -15.32 -50.76 5.51
CA LEU A 416 -15.77 -51.97 4.83
C LEU A 416 -14.91 -53.20 5.20
N THR A 417 -13.59 -53.02 5.39
CA THR A 417 -12.71 -54.09 5.86
C THR A 417 -12.94 -54.46 7.32
N GLU A 418 -13.18 -53.50 8.22
CA GLU A 418 -13.54 -53.78 9.61
C GLU A 418 -14.89 -54.53 9.72
N ALA A 419 -15.89 -54.13 8.92
CA ALA A 419 -17.19 -54.80 8.88
C ALA A 419 -17.14 -56.22 8.29
N GLN A 420 -16.15 -56.52 7.45
CA GLN A 420 -15.90 -57.88 6.93
C GLN A 420 -15.18 -58.75 7.97
N ALA A 421 -14.20 -58.19 8.69
CA ALA A 421 -13.50 -58.89 9.77
C ALA A 421 -14.44 -59.27 10.93
N GLU A 422 -15.37 -58.38 11.32
CA GLU A 422 -16.38 -58.68 12.35
C GLU A 422 -17.41 -59.73 11.93
N ARG A 423 -17.60 -59.95 10.62
CA ARG A 423 -18.47 -61.02 10.10
C ARG A 423 -17.77 -62.37 10.08
N GLU A 424 -16.48 -62.40 9.74
CA GLU A 424 -15.69 -63.64 9.79
C GLU A 424 -15.48 -64.13 11.23
N GLU A 425 -15.28 -63.24 12.21
CA GLU A 425 -15.19 -63.63 13.63
C GLU A 425 -16.50 -64.21 14.20
N LYS A 426 -17.66 -63.85 13.65
CA LYS A 426 -18.96 -64.38 14.10
C LYS A 426 -19.31 -65.75 13.51
N ASP A 427 -18.78 -66.10 12.35
CA ASP A 427 -19.03 -67.39 11.71
C ASP A 427 -18.13 -68.51 12.28
N ASP A 428 -17.02 -68.18 12.96
CA ASP A 428 -16.15 -69.12 13.66
C ASP A 428 -16.62 -69.48 15.11
N GLU A 429 -17.70 -68.85 15.60
CA GLU A 429 -18.27 -69.09 16.95
C GLU A 429 -19.54 -69.97 16.97
N ILE A 430 -19.90 -70.65 15.86
CA ILE A 430 -21.09 -71.54 15.77
C ILE A 430 -20.75 -73.03 15.73
#